data_AF-A0AA36CC83-F1
#
_entry.id   AF-A0AA36CC83-F1
#
_cell.length_a   1.000
_cell.length_b   1.000
_cell.length_c   1.000
_cell.angle_alpha   90.00
_cell.angle_beta   90.00
_cell.angle_gamma   90.00
#
_symmetry.space_group_name_H-M   'P 1'
#
loop_
_entity.id
_entity.type
_entity.pdbx_description
1 polymer ?
#
loop_
_entity_poly.entity_id
_entity_poly.type
_entity_poly.pdbx_seq_one_letter_code
_entity_poly.pdbx_strand_id
1 'polypeptide(L)'
;MKPLTFCILPLLPLAAGFRIKREFMYVNADNPSDADCFQQCNEKYVSDFGVQLQHLHRRLYDFPTPSIEHSSYLLFCKLASDKTKCYMDRCNDKTSDVVFSPSNFICDFRRKLFLEARPCLSEAEPITFLKCDQECHTALHNENSIRNNSLFRVEEVDGYEDALSTLCTFQSCYLDCALPVITEVCKADGAKLAADLLTTFVHWHANDIYEWHVVSDRLPTLPASCSRLADHKPEKTTEIQQAVKL
;
A
#
# COMPACT_ATOMS: atom_id res chain seq x y z
N MET A 1 -17.85 -7.20 66.63
CA MET A 1 -18.51 -6.60 65.45
C MET A 1 -17.47 -5.74 64.74
N LYS A 2 -17.02 -6.15 63.54
CA LYS A 2 -16.07 -5.41 62.69
C LYS A 2 -16.84 -4.94 61.45
N PRO A 3 -16.68 -3.70 60.96
CA PRO A 3 -17.36 -3.27 59.75
C PRO A 3 -16.68 -3.84 58.51
N LEU A 4 -17.49 -4.35 57.57
CA LEU A 4 -17.05 -4.71 56.23
C LEU A 4 -16.79 -3.43 55.43
N THR A 5 -15.55 -3.22 55.01
CA THR A 5 -15.17 -2.21 54.02
C THR A 5 -15.57 -2.72 52.64
N PHE A 6 -16.57 -2.11 52.02
CA PHE A 6 -16.91 -2.33 50.61
C PHE A 6 -15.89 -1.59 49.73
N CYS A 7 -14.99 -2.32 49.07
CA CYS A 7 -14.21 -1.79 47.96
C CYS A 7 -15.10 -1.68 46.73
N ILE A 8 -15.47 -0.44 46.38
CA ILE A 8 -16.05 -0.11 45.07
C ILE A 8 -14.88 -0.08 44.08
N LEU A 9 -14.72 -1.15 43.30
CA LEU A 9 -13.86 -1.12 42.11
C LEU A 9 -14.54 -0.25 41.04
N PRO A 10 -13.84 0.71 40.41
CA PRO A 10 -14.40 1.42 39.27
C PRO A 10 -14.44 0.44 38.08
N LEU A 11 -15.64 0.25 37.54
CA LEU A 11 -15.83 -0.32 36.20
C LEU A 11 -15.16 0.62 35.20
N LEU A 12 -13.90 0.34 34.85
CA LEU A 12 -13.29 0.88 33.64
C LEU A 12 -14.10 0.35 32.44
N PRO A 13 -14.56 1.21 31.52
CA PRO A 13 -15.13 0.74 30.28
C PRO A 13 -13.98 0.14 29.47
N LEU A 14 -13.90 -1.19 29.39
CA LEU A 14 -13.19 -1.89 28.32
C LEU A 14 -13.93 -1.63 27.00
N ALA A 15 -13.82 -0.41 26.49
CA ALA A 15 -13.99 -0.13 25.08
C ALA A 15 -12.60 -0.07 24.46
N ALA A 16 -11.86 -1.19 24.52
CA ALA A 16 -10.85 -1.47 23.51
C ALA A 16 -11.65 -1.69 22.22
N GLY A 17 -11.95 -0.61 21.51
CA GLY A 17 -12.57 -0.70 20.21
C GLY A 17 -11.70 -1.63 19.35
N PHE A 18 -12.29 -2.72 18.86
CA PHE A 18 -11.68 -3.53 17.82
C PHE A 18 -11.26 -2.55 16.71
N ARG A 19 -9.94 -2.37 16.55
CA ARG A 19 -9.40 -1.52 15.50
C ARG A 19 -9.41 -2.33 14.23
N ILE A 20 -10.27 -1.95 13.29
CA ILE A 20 -10.39 -2.60 12.00
C ILE A 20 -9.40 -1.91 11.07
N LYS A 21 -8.31 -2.61 10.70
CA LYS A 21 -7.40 -2.15 9.64
C LYS A 21 -8.14 -2.31 8.32
N ARG A 22 -8.31 -1.24 7.57
CA ARG A 22 -9.01 -1.30 6.29
C ARG A 22 -8.06 -1.69 5.17
N GLU A 23 -8.61 -2.46 4.24
CA GLU A 23 -7.89 -3.01 3.11
C GLU A 23 -7.75 -2.01 1.97
N PHE A 24 -6.60 -2.07 1.30
CA PHE A 24 -6.42 -1.37 0.04
C PHE A 24 -7.29 -2.07 -1.02
N MET A 25 -8.34 -1.37 -1.47
CA MET A 25 -9.22 -1.74 -2.59
C MET A 25 -10.28 -2.85 -2.35
N TYR A 26 -10.49 -3.35 -1.13
CA TYR A 26 -11.58 -4.30 -0.83
C TYR A 26 -12.52 -3.79 0.27
N VAL A 27 -13.82 -4.05 0.09
CA VAL A 27 -14.86 -3.69 1.05
C VAL A 27 -15.44 -4.98 1.62
N ASN A 28 -15.19 -5.23 2.92
CA ASN A 28 -15.65 -6.43 3.62
C ASN A 28 -16.86 -6.14 4.53
N ALA A 29 -17.51 -7.18 5.07
CA ALA A 29 -18.64 -7.02 6.00
C ALA A 29 -18.26 -6.37 7.33
N ASP A 30 -17.00 -6.54 7.78
CA ASP A 30 -16.47 -5.97 9.02
C ASP A 30 -16.06 -4.49 8.87
N ASN A 31 -15.85 -4.02 7.65
CA ASN A 31 -15.63 -2.64 7.27
C ASN A 31 -16.68 -2.21 6.24
N PRO A 32 -17.96 -2.07 6.67
CA PRO A 32 -19.08 -1.70 5.82
C PRO A 32 -18.96 -0.24 5.40
N SER A 33 -18.08 -0.01 4.45
CA SER A 33 -17.83 1.25 3.77
C SER A 33 -18.70 1.30 2.51
N ASP A 34 -19.22 2.47 2.15
CA ASP A 34 -19.97 2.64 0.89
C ASP A 34 -19.03 2.46 -0.31
N ALA A 35 -18.97 1.25 -0.87
CA ALA A 35 -18.11 0.90 -1.99
C ALA A 35 -18.27 1.86 -3.18
N ASP A 36 -19.48 2.38 -3.42
CA ASP A 36 -19.74 3.32 -4.51
C ASP A 36 -19.22 4.71 -4.18
N CYS A 37 -19.32 5.17 -2.93
CA CYS A 37 -18.66 6.41 -2.48
C CYS A 37 -17.14 6.33 -2.65
N PHE A 38 -16.55 5.21 -2.26
CA PHE A 38 -15.12 4.97 -2.40
C PHE A 38 -14.67 4.94 -3.86
N GLN A 39 -15.46 4.31 -4.72
CA GLN A 39 -15.17 4.26 -6.15
C GLN A 39 -15.21 5.66 -6.75
N GLN A 40 -16.17 6.50 -6.36
CA GLN A 40 -16.23 7.90 -6.79
C GLN A 40 -15.02 8.71 -6.32
N CYS A 41 -14.52 8.48 -5.10
CA CYS A 41 -13.30 9.12 -4.61
C CYS A 41 -12.07 8.67 -5.42
N ASN A 42 -11.97 7.39 -5.77
CA ASN A 42 -10.93 6.85 -6.66
C ASN A 42 -11.00 7.46 -8.07
N GLU A 43 -12.19 7.49 -8.67
CA GLU A 43 -12.41 8.06 -10.00
C GLU A 43 -12.09 9.55 -10.05
N LYS A 44 -12.46 10.29 -9.00
CA LYS A 44 -12.07 11.70 -8.86
C LYS A 44 -10.56 11.87 -8.79
N TYR A 45 -9.88 11.05 -7.98
CA TYR A 45 -8.42 11.08 -7.89
C TYR A 45 -7.78 10.79 -9.24
N VAL A 46 -8.21 9.74 -9.94
CA VAL A 46 -7.70 9.39 -11.27
C VAL A 46 -7.96 10.50 -12.29
N SER A 47 -9.14 11.12 -12.25
CA SER A 47 -9.49 12.24 -13.13
C SER A 47 -8.63 13.46 -12.86
N ASP A 48 -8.49 13.87 -11.59
CA ASP A 48 -7.67 15.02 -11.20
C ASP A 48 -6.18 14.77 -11.51
N PHE A 49 -5.69 13.56 -11.26
CA PHE A 49 -4.33 13.13 -11.61
C PHE A 49 -4.13 13.19 -13.13
N GLY A 50 -5.05 12.64 -13.91
CA GLY A 50 -4.98 12.65 -15.37
C GLY A 50 -5.02 14.05 -15.97
N VAL A 51 -5.81 14.96 -15.40
CA VAL A 51 -5.91 16.36 -15.86
C VAL A 51 -4.65 17.16 -15.51
N GLN A 52 -4.11 16.97 -14.31
CA GLN A 52 -3.06 17.85 -13.76
C GLN A 52 -1.65 17.28 -13.95
N LEU A 53 -1.52 15.97 -14.24
CA LEU A 53 -0.26 15.25 -14.44
C LEU A 53 -0.31 14.40 -15.73
N GLN A 54 -0.89 14.94 -16.80
CA GLN A 54 -1.20 14.30 -18.10
C GLN A 54 -0.14 13.32 -18.65
N HIS A 55 1.15 13.53 -18.35
CA HIS A 55 2.27 12.70 -18.81
C HIS A 55 2.56 11.44 -17.97
N LEU A 56 1.91 11.25 -16.81
CA LEU A 56 2.21 10.18 -15.85
C LEU A 56 1.27 8.96 -15.95
N HIS A 57 0.58 8.80 -17.08
CA HIS A 57 -0.36 7.70 -17.28
C HIS A 57 0.36 6.35 -17.41
N ARG A 58 0.61 5.66 -16.29
CA ARG A 58 0.68 4.20 -16.29
C ARG A 58 -0.11 3.58 -15.14
N ARG A 59 -0.68 2.42 -15.47
CA ARG A 59 -1.92 1.89 -14.91
C ARG A 59 -1.73 0.92 -13.74
N LEU A 60 -0.52 0.62 -13.29
CA LEU A 60 -0.33 -0.46 -12.32
C LEU A 60 0.13 -0.05 -10.92
N TYR A 61 0.67 1.17 -10.75
CA TYR A 61 1.54 1.41 -9.60
C TYR A 61 1.40 2.81 -9.02
N ASP A 62 0.94 2.89 -7.76
CA ASP A 62 0.80 4.13 -6.97
C ASP A 62 2.16 4.70 -6.52
N PHE A 63 3.29 4.24 -7.09
CA PHE A 63 4.59 4.86 -6.90
C PHE A 63 4.69 6.08 -7.82
N PRO A 64 4.99 7.28 -7.28
CA PRO A 64 5.19 8.46 -8.11
C PRO A 64 6.30 8.18 -9.12
N THR A 65 6.06 8.45 -10.41
CA THR A 65 7.13 8.27 -11.39
C THR A 65 8.33 9.12 -10.97
N PRO A 66 9.54 8.58 -11.04
CA PRO A 66 10.68 9.26 -10.46
C PRO A 66 11.16 10.49 -11.24
N SER A 67 10.68 10.67 -12.47
CA SER A 67 10.85 11.85 -13.33
C SER A 67 9.99 13.06 -12.92
N ILE A 68 9.18 12.93 -11.86
CA ILE A 68 8.33 14.00 -11.36
C ILE A 68 9.18 15.20 -10.88
N GLU A 69 8.94 16.38 -11.46
CA GLU A 69 9.48 17.64 -10.93
C GLU A 69 9.01 17.86 -9.49
N HIS A 70 9.78 18.59 -8.67
CA HIS A 70 9.41 18.83 -7.28
C HIS A 70 7.99 19.40 -7.13
N SER A 71 7.60 20.33 -8.01
CA SER A 71 6.22 20.87 -8.11
C SER A 71 5.17 19.77 -8.35
N SER A 72 5.42 18.90 -9.31
CA SER A 72 4.56 17.75 -9.64
C SER A 72 4.52 16.72 -8.50
N TYR A 73 5.59 16.59 -7.71
CA TYR A 73 5.63 15.71 -6.53
C TYR A 73 4.74 16.26 -5.42
N LEU A 74 4.84 17.57 -5.15
CA LEU A 74 3.94 18.23 -4.21
C LEU A 74 2.47 18.06 -4.63
N LEU A 75 2.22 18.15 -5.93
CA LEU A 75 0.89 17.96 -6.49
C LEU A 75 0.40 16.51 -6.31
N PHE A 76 1.22 15.52 -6.64
CA PHE A 76 0.93 14.11 -6.37
C PHE A 76 0.56 13.88 -4.90
N CYS A 77 1.36 14.41 -3.97
CA CYS A 77 1.09 14.27 -2.55
C CYS A 77 -0.18 14.99 -2.08
N LYS A 78 -0.48 16.14 -2.67
CA LYS A 78 -1.75 16.83 -2.43
C LYS A 78 -2.92 15.97 -2.90
N LEU A 79 -2.87 15.41 -4.11
CA LEU A 79 -3.93 14.57 -4.66
C LEU A 79 -4.12 13.28 -3.83
N ALA A 80 -3.04 12.67 -3.36
CA ALA A 80 -3.11 11.50 -2.46
C ALA A 80 -3.76 11.85 -1.11
N SER A 81 -3.42 13.01 -0.54
CA SER A 81 -4.05 13.53 0.68
C SER A 81 -5.53 13.83 0.46
N ASP A 82 -5.90 14.45 -0.66
CA ASP A 82 -7.27 14.78 -1.01
C ASP A 82 -8.12 13.51 -1.25
N LYS A 83 -7.53 12.45 -1.83
CA LYS A 83 -8.14 11.11 -1.92
C LYS A 83 -8.46 10.55 -0.53
N THR A 84 -7.49 10.59 0.38
CA THR A 84 -7.66 10.10 1.76
C THR A 84 -8.72 10.90 2.51
N LYS A 85 -8.76 12.23 2.35
CA LYS A 85 -9.82 13.08 2.93
C LYS A 85 -11.19 12.77 2.35
N CYS A 86 -11.29 12.51 1.05
CA CYS A 86 -12.56 12.11 0.42
C CYS A 86 -13.15 10.89 1.11
N TYR A 87 -12.32 9.89 1.42
CA TYR A 87 -12.74 8.70 2.15
C TYR A 87 -13.25 8.99 3.55
N MET A 88 -12.50 9.81 4.31
CA MET A 88 -12.87 10.18 5.68
C MET A 88 -14.14 11.02 5.72
N ASP A 89 -14.21 12.08 4.91
CA ASP A 89 -15.23 13.11 5.00
C ASP A 89 -16.51 12.73 4.27
N ARG A 90 -16.41 12.12 3.08
CA ARG A 90 -17.58 11.75 2.27
C ARG A 90 -18.05 10.33 2.54
N CYS A 91 -17.13 9.40 2.75
CA CYS A 91 -17.49 7.98 2.94
C CYS A 91 -17.53 7.58 4.43
N ASN A 92 -17.31 8.53 5.35
CA ASN A 92 -17.34 8.34 6.81
C ASN A 92 -16.40 7.22 7.30
N ASP A 93 -15.29 7.02 6.59
CA ASP A 93 -14.33 6.00 6.94
C ASP A 93 -13.29 6.53 7.90
N LYS A 94 -13.50 6.22 9.18
CA LYS A 94 -12.62 6.59 10.28
C LYS A 94 -11.35 5.74 10.36
N THR A 95 -11.18 4.77 9.47
CA THR A 95 -9.96 3.98 9.36
C THR A 95 -9.04 4.50 8.27
N SER A 96 -9.50 5.41 7.40
CA SER A 96 -8.71 5.94 6.28
C SER A 96 -7.44 6.68 6.67
N ASP A 97 -7.36 7.26 7.88
CA ASP A 97 -6.14 7.90 8.40
C ASP A 97 -5.06 6.89 8.80
N VAL A 98 -5.47 5.66 9.11
CA VAL A 98 -4.61 4.49 9.38
C VAL A 98 -4.52 3.54 8.19
N VAL A 99 -5.23 3.81 7.09
CA VAL A 99 -5.11 3.05 5.84
C VAL A 99 -3.97 3.60 5.02
N PHE A 100 -3.04 2.71 4.78
CA PHE A 100 -1.79 3.04 4.17
C PHE A 100 -1.87 2.88 2.65
N SER A 101 -2.25 3.95 1.95
CA SER A 101 -2.01 3.99 0.51
C SER A 101 -0.50 4.09 0.25
N PRO A 102 0.04 3.39 -0.77
CA PRO A 102 1.45 3.53 -1.14
C PRO A 102 1.85 5.00 -1.41
N SER A 103 0.91 5.81 -1.90
CA SER A 103 1.11 7.25 -2.07
C SER A 103 1.38 7.99 -0.74
N ASN A 104 0.67 7.67 0.33
CA ASN A 104 0.88 8.29 1.66
C ASN A 104 2.25 7.91 2.25
N PHE A 105 2.74 6.68 1.99
CA PHE A 105 4.09 6.28 2.40
C PHE A 105 5.17 7.21 1.83
N ILE A 106 5.11 7.48 0.52
CA ILE A 106 6.09 8.35 -0.14
C ILE A 106 5.89 9.83 0.24
N CYS A 107 4.66 10.26 0.48
CA CYS A 107 4.33 11.67 0.72
C CYS A 107 4.52 12.13 2.16
N ASP A 108 4.27 11.26 3.13
CA ASP A 108 4.30 11.61 4.55
C ASP A 108 5.51 10.99 5.27
N PHE A 109 5.80 9.71 5.02
CA PHE A 109 6.82 8.96 5.77
C PHE A 109 8.21 9.00 5.15
N ARG A 110 8.29 8.92 3.81
CA ARG A 110 9.57 8.86 3.08
C ARG A 110 9.85 10.07 2.21
N ARG A 111 9.14 11.18 2.40
CA ARG A 111 9.30 12.39 1.59
C ARG A 111 10.74 12.86 1.44
N LYS A 112 11.46 12.99 2.56
CA LYS A 112 12.86 13.43 2.53
C LYS A 112 13.72 12.45 1.71
N LEU A 113 13.58 11.16 1.96
CA LEU A 113 14.32 10.11 1.27
C LEU A 113 13.99 10.09 -0.23
N PHE A 114 12.71 10.23 -0.61
CA PHE A 114 12.30 10.34 -2.01
C PHE A 114 12.95 11.53 -2.70
N LEU A 115 12.91 12.72 -2.08
CA LEU A 115 13.50 13.93 -2.66
C LEU A 115 15.02 13.82 -2.84
N GLU A 116 15.71 13.15 -1.92
CA GLU A 116 17.15 12.89 -1.99
C GLU A 116 17.49 11.82 -3.05
N ALA A 117 16.68 10.78 -3.19
CA ALA A 117 16.86 9.72 -4.18
C ALA A 117 16.43 10.12 -5.61
N ARG A 118 15.56 11.12 -5.74
CA ARG A 118 14.94 11.55 -7.00
C ARG A 118 15.91 11.77 -8.16
N PRO A 119 17.08 12.44 -8.00
CA PRO A 119 18.00 12.63 -9.11
C PRO A 119 18.45 11.30 -9.73
N CYS A 120 18.78 10.31 -8.89
CA CYS A 120 19.15 8.98 -9.37
C CYS A 120 17.95 8.26 -9.99
N LEU A 121 16.80 8.26 -9.32
CA LEU A 121 15.62 7.59 -9.84
C LEU A 121 15.19 8.17 -11.20
N SER A 122 15.32 9.49 -11.40
CA SER A 122 15.03 10.15 -12.68
C SER A 122 16.02 9.79 -13.78
N GLU A 123 17.28 9.48 -13.44
CA GLU A 123 18.30 9.04 -14.39
C GLU A 123 18.08 7.57 -14.80
N ALA A 124 17.67 6.73 -13.85
CA ALA A 124 17.35 5.33 -14.08
C ALA A 124 15.97 5.09 -14.73
N GLU A 125 15.04 6.05 -14.62
CA GLU A 125 13.64 5.91 -15.08
C GLU A 125 13.51 5.44 -16.53
N PRO A 126 14.19 6.03 -17.53
CA PRO A 126 13.98 5.62 -18.91
C PRO A 126 14.36 4.16 -19.17
N ILE A 127 15.40 3.66 -18.49
CA ILE A 127 15.87 2.28 -18.63
C ILE A 127 14.97 1.33 -17.84
N THR A 128 14.68 1.64 -16.58
CA THR A 128 13.79 0.81 -15.75
C THR A 128 12.38 0.73 -16.33
N PHE A 129 11.89 1.79 -16.95
CA PHE A 129 10.63 1.80 -17.67
C PHE A 129 10.65 1.01 -18.97
N LEU A 130 11.67 1.18 -19.82
CA LEU A 130 11.73 0.45 -21.09
C LEU A 130 12.03 -1.04 -20.90
N LYS A 131 12.85 -1.37 -19.90
CA LYS A 131 13.32 -2.73 -19.66
C LYS A 131 12.44 -3.43 -18.63
N CYS A 132 12.44 -2.95 -17.39
CA CYS A 132 11.84 -3.69 -16.27
C CYS A 132 10.32 -3.71 -16.34
N ASP A 133 9.68 -2.57 -16.57
CA ASP A 133 8.21 -2.52 -16.69
C ASP A 133 7.72 -3.43 -17.82
N GLN A 134 8.33 -3.32 -19.01
CA GLN A 134 7.95 -4.14 -20.17
C GLN A 134 8.24 -5.63 -19.98
N GLU A 135 9.42 -5.99 -19.47
CA GLU A 135 9.79 -7.39 -19.20
C GLU A 135 8.84 -8.02 -18.17
N CYS A 136 8.57 -7.32 -17.07
CA CYS A 136 7.70 -7.83 -16.01
C CYS A 136 6.23 -7.91 -16.46
N HIS A 137 5.76 -6.96 -17.25
CA HIS A 137 4.43 -7.05 -17.86
C HIS A 137 4.31 -8.22 -18.84
N THR A 138 5.35 -8.49 -19.61
CA THR A 138 5.37 -9.60 -20.58
C THR A 138 5.40 -10.94 -19.85
N ALA A 139 6.17 -11.05 -18.76
CA ALA A 139 6.25 -12.26 -17.94
C ALA A 139 4.90 -12.63 -17.30
N LEU A 140 4.01 -11.66 -17.10
CA LEU A 140 2.66 -11.84 -16.57
C LEU A 140 1.61 -12.23 -17.65
N HIS A 141 2.02 -12.75 -18.82
CA HIS A 141 1.19 -13.14 -19.97
C HIS A 141 -0.31 -13.43 -19.63
N ASN A 142 -1.22 -12.66 -20.26
CA ASN A 142 -2.70 -12.80 -20.29
C ASN A 142 -3.58 -12.17 -19.19
N GLU A 143 -3.32 -10.95 -18.71
CA GLU A 143 -4.33 -10.25 -17.89
C GLU A 143 -4.84 -8.95 -18.52
N ASN A 144 -5.84 -9.11 -19.38
CA ASN A 144 -6.75 -8.04 -19.81
C ASN A 144 -7.63 -7.51 -18.66
N SER A 145 -7.47 -7.95 -17.40
CA SER A 145 -8.40 -7.60 -16.33
C SER A 145 -7.77 -7.28 -14.99
N ILE A 146 -6.59 -6.64 -14.95
CA ILE A 146 -6.30 -5.87 -13.73
C ILE A 146 -7.28 -4.71 -13.70
N ARG A 147 -8.35 -4.85 -12.90
CA ARG A 147 -9.29 -3.78 -12.57
C ARG A 147 -8.57 -2.75 -11.69
N ASN A 148 -7.64 -2.03 -12.31
CA ASN A 148 -6.83 -1.02 -11.65
C ASN A 148 -7.72 0.10 -11.11
N ASN A 149 -7.48 0.50 -9.86
CA ASN A 149 -8.28 1.49 -9.13
C ASN A 149 -9.79 1.16 -9.02
N SER A 150 -10.17 -0.10 -9.22
CA SER A 150 -11.51 -0.57 -8.91
C SER A 150 -11.55 -1.16 -7.52
N LEU A 151 -12.62 -0.86 -6.79
CA LEU A 151 -12.90 -1.56 -5.55
C LEU A 151 -13.49 -2.93 -5.85
N PHE A 152 -13.01 -3.91 -5.09
CA PHE A 152 -13.55 -5.25 -5.00
C PHE A 152 -14.57 -5.28 -3.86
N ARG A 153 -15.76 -5.78 -4.15
CA ARG A 153 -16.79 -6.01 -3.14
C ARG A 153 -16.56 -7.35 -2.44
N VAL A 154 -17.27 -7.57 -1.32
CA VAL A 154 -17.17 -8.80 -0.51
C VAL A 154 -17.22 -10.05 -1.37
N GLU A 155 -18.11 -10.06 -2.35
CA GLU A 155 -18.42 -11.19 -3.23
C GLU A 155 -17.33 -11.45 -4.29
N GLU A 156 -16.39 -10.51 -4.47
CA GLU A 156 -15.35 -10.54 -5.51
C GLU A 156 -13.99 -10.95 -4.94
N VAL A 157 -14.00 -11.69 -3.83
CA VAL A 157 -12.80 -11.96 -3.04
C VAL A 157 -11.76 -12.78 -3.80
N ASP A 158 -12.18 -13.77 -4.59
CA ASP A 158 -11.23 -14.56 -5.41
C ASP A 158 -10.54 -13.65 -6.45
N GLY A 159 -11.29 -12.74 -7.07
CA GLY A 159 -10.73 -11.77 -8.01
C GLY A 159 -9.81 -10.74 -7.34
N TYR A 160 -10.05 -10.42 -6.07
CA TYR A 160 -9.16 -9.59 -5.27
C TYR A 160 -7.83 -10.31 -4.99
N GLU A 161 -7.87 -11.57 -4.56
CA GLU A 161 -6.66 -12.37 -4.31
C GLU A 161 -5.83 -12.57 -5.58
N ASP A 162 -6.49 -12.80 -6.72
CA ASP A 162 -5.82 -12.87 -8.03
C ASP A 162 -5.13 -11.54 -8.37
N ALA A 163 -5.82 -10.40 -8.17
CA ALA A 163 -5.25 -9.08 -8.39
C ALA A 163 -4.03 -8.81 -7.49
N LEU A 164 -4.08 -9.21 -6.22
CA LEU A 164 -2.94 -9.16 -5.31
C LEU A 164 -1.80 -10.05 -5.77
N SER A 165 -2.11 -11.27 -6.21
CA SER A 165 -1.11 -12.22 -6.72
C SER A 165 -0.33 -11.61 -7.89
N THR A 166 -1.03 -11.01 -8.85
CA THR A 166 -0.45 -10.30 -9.98
C THR A 166 0.37 -9.09 -9.54
N LEU A 167 -0.16 -8.26 -8.64
CA LEU A 167 0.51 -7.06 -8.13
C LEU A 167 1.84 -7.40 -7.45
N CYS A 168 1.85 -8.36 -6.51
CA CYS A 168 3.05 -8.76 -5.80
C CYS A 168 4.05 -9.47 -6.72
N THR A 169 3.59 -10.22 -7.72
CA THR A 169 4.48 -10.83 -8.72
C THR A 169 5.15 -9.75 -9.56
N PHE A 170 4.39 -8.74 -10.01
CA PHE A 170 4.95 -7.59 -10.71
C PHE A 170 5.97 -6.85 -9.85
N GLN A 171 5.62 -6.53 -8.59
CA GLN A 171 6.48 -5.80 -7.66
C GLN A 171 7.82 -6.52 -7.44
N SER A 172 7.79 -7.84 -7.26
CA SER A 172 9.02 -8.64 -7.11
C SER A 172 9.86 -8.58 -8.37
N CYS A 173 9.27 -8.84 -9.54
CA CYS A 173 9.98 -8.80 -10.81
C CYS A 173 10.59 -7.42 -11.08
N TYR A 174 9.81 -6.35 -10.86
CA TYR A 174 10.26 -4.99 -11.12
C TYR A 174 11.42 -4.62 -10.18
N LEU A 175 11.33 -4.97 -8.89
CA LEU A 175 12.40 -4.73 -7.93
C LEU A 175 13.69 -5.46 -8.34
N ASP A 176 13.61 -6.75 -8.68
CA ASP A 176 14.76 -7.57 -9.09
C ASP A 176 15.44 -7.01 -10.34
N CYS A 177 14.67 -6.47 -11.28
CA CYS A 177 15.20 -5.85 -12.50
C CYS A 177 15.75 -4.42 -12.26
N ALA A 178 15.07 -3.61 -11.45
CA ALA A 178 15.38 -2.19 -11.30
C ALA A 178 16.63 -1.95 -10.45
N LEU A 179 16.89 -2.77 -9.42
CA LEU A 179 18.03 -2.59 -8.51
C LEU A 179 19.40 -2.64 -9.23
N PRO A 180 19.67 -3.60 -10.14
CA PRO A 180 20.88 -3.57 -10.96
C PRO A 180 20.98 -2.31 -11.82
N VAL A 181 19.89 -1.90 -12.47
CA VAL A 181 19.87 -0.69 -13.33
C VAL A 181 20.22 0.56 -12.52
N ILE A 182 19.62 0.72 -11.34
CA ILE A 182 19.91 1.84 -10.43
C ILE A 182 21.39 1.86 -10.04
N THR A 183 21.97 0.68 -9.78
CA THR A 183 23.38 0.55 -9.39
C THR A 183 24.35 0.88 -10.53
N GLU A 184 23.99 0.54 -11.77
CA GLU A 184 24.82 0.79 -12.95
C GLU A 184 24.77 2.25 -13.43
N VAL A 185 23.58 2.86 -13.35
CA VAL A 185 23.33 4.20 -13.91
C VAL A 185 23.75 5.31 -12.94
N CYS A 186 23.47 5.13 -11.64
CA CYS A 186 23.65 6.19 -10.66
C CYS A 186 25.03 6.17 -9.99
N LYS A 187 25.43 7.32 -9.42
CA LYS A 187 26.56 7.39 -8.48
C LYS A 187 26.25 6.58 -7.22
N ALA A 188 27.27 5.96 -6.61
CA ALA A 188 27.13 5.03 -5.47
C ALA A 188 26.18 5.50 -4.35
N ASP A 189 26.33 6.74 -3.87
CA ASP A 189 25.47 7.26 -2.80
C ASP A 189 24.00 7.43 -3.25
N GLY A 190 23.78 7.90 -4.48
CA GLY A 190 22.45 8.06 -5.06
C GLY A 190 21.79 6.71 -5.38
N ALA A 191 22.58 5.76 -5.89
CA ALA A 191 22.14 4.39 -6.15
C ALA A 191 21.65 3.72 -4.87
N LYS A 192 22.42 3.86 -3.77
CA LYS A 192 22.03 3.31 -2.47
C LYS A 192 20.71 3.90 -1.97
N LEU A 193 20.56 5.22 -1.99
CA LEU A 193 19.32 5.87 -1.54
C LEU A 193 18.10 5.46 -2.37
N ALA A 194 18.27 5.37 -3.69
CA ALA A 194 17.22 4.95 -4.62
C ALA A 194 16.83 3.47 -4.43
N ALA A 195 17.82 2.60 -4.30
CA ALA A 195 17.62 1.18 -4.01
C ALA A 195 16.90 0.99 -2.66
N ASP A 196 17.40 1.60 -1.59
CA ASP A 196 16.82 1.52 -0.25
C ASP A 196 15.36 2.00 -0.25
N LEU A 197 15.07 3.10 -0.97
CA LEU A 197 13.70 3.62 -1.08
C LEU A 197 12.78 2.65 -1.82
N LEU A 198 13.19 2.12 -2.98
CA LEU A 198 12.37 1.23 -3.80
C LEU A 198 12.11 -0.10 -3.07
N THR A 199 13.15 -0.68 -2.50
CA THR A 199 13.07 -1.90 -1.67
C THR A 199 12.13 -1.68 -0.49
N THR A 200 12.31 -0.59 0.27
CA THR A 200 11.44 -0.31 1.44
C THR A 200 9.99 -0.09 1.00
N PHE A 201 9.75 0.60 -0.11
CA PHE A 201 8.39 0.80 -0.63
C PHE A 201 7.70 -0.53 -0.95
N VAL A 202 8.36 -1.42 -1.68
CA VAL A 202 7.81 -2.73 -2.08
C VAL A 202 7.52 -3.61 -0.86
N HIS A 203 8.52 -3.80 0.01
CA HIS A 203 8.36 -4.65 1.20
C HIS A 203 7.31 -4.11 2.15
N TRP A 204 7.26 -2.79 2.33
CA TRP A 204 6.29 -2.19 3.24
C TRP A 204 4.86 -2.34 2.71
N HIS A 205 4.64 -2.19 1.40
CA HIS A 205 3.33 -2.46 0.80
C HIS A 205 2.92 -3.93 0.96
N ALA A 206 3.85 -4.87 0.74
CA ALA A 206 3.58 -6.29 0.94
C ALA A 206 3.30 -6.66 2.40
N ASN A 207 4.00 -6.02 3.35
CA ASN A 207 3.73 -6.18 4.78
C ASN A 207 2.35 -5.63 5.16
N ASP A 208 1.92 -4.52 4.56
CA ASP A 208 0.58 -3.96 4.82
C ASP A 208 -0.53 -4.94 4.43
N ILE A 209 -0.38 -5.56 3.23
CA ILE A 209 -1.24 -6.63 2.73
C ILE A 209 -1.20 -7.84 3.67
N TYR A 210 -0.01 -8.30 4.07
CA TYR A 210 0.16 -9.43 4.99
C TYR A 210 -0.56 -9.20 6.31
N GLU A 211 -0.31 -8.06 6.96
CA GLU A 211 -0.93 -7.71 8.24
C GLU A 211 -2.45 -7.64 8.12
N TRP A 212 -2.97 -7.14 6.98
CA TRP A 212 -4.40 -7.15 6.73
C TRP A 212 -4.96 -8.57 6.75
N HIS A 213 -4.33 -9.51 6.02
CA HIS A 213 -4.76 -10.92 5.99
C HIS A 213 -4.72 -11.57 7.38
N VAL A 214 -3.77 -11.18 8.23
CA VAL A 214 -3.71 -11.65 9.62
C VAL A 214 -4.90 -11.14 10.42
N VAL A 215 -5.19 -9.83 10.37
CA VAL A 215 -6.26 -9.25 11.20
C VAL A 215 -7.67 -9.57 10.68
N SER A 216 -7.82 -9.93 9.41
CA SER A 216 -9.08 -10.35 8.81
C SER A 216 -9.33 -11.87 8.91
N ASP A 217 -8.41 -12.63 9.51
CA ASP A 217 -8.44 -14.11 9.57
C ASP A 217 -8.46 -14.77 8.17
N ARG A 218 -7.78 -14.15 7.21
CA ARG A 218 -7.68 -14.59 5.80
C ARG A 218 -6.26 -14.98 5.39
N LEU A 219 -5.35 -15.16 6.35
CA LEU A 219 -3.97 -15.58 6.07
C LEU A 219 -3.86 -16.82 5.14
N PRO A 220 -4.74 -17.83 5.19
CA PRO A 220 -4.68 -18.96 4.26
C PRO A 220 -4.91 -18.61 2.78
N THR A 221 -5.54 -17.47 2.48
CA THR A 221 -5.81 -17.01 1.10
C THR A 221 -4.76 -16.03 0.58
N LEU A 222 -3.83 -15.57 1.44
CA LEU A 222 -2.76 -14.66 1.04
C LEU A 222 -1.95 -15.25 -0.13
N PRO A 223 -1.82 -14.55 -1.27
CA PRO A 223 -1.04 -15.04 -2.39
C PRO A 223 0.41 -15.30 -2.02
N ALA A 224 0.96 -16.41 -2.50
CA ALA A 224 2.34 -16.80 -2.22
C ALA A 224 3.37 -15.75 -2.72
N SER A 225 3.05 -15.00 -3.78
CA SER A 225 3.86 -13.87 -4.25
C SER A 225 3.94 -12.75 -3.22
N CYS A 226 2.81 -12.36 -2.63
CA CYS A 226 2.76 -11.36 -1.57
C CYS A 226 3.43 -11.86 -0.29
N SER A 227 3.22 -13.13 0.08
CA SER A 227 3.86 -13.73 1.25
C SER A 227 5.39 -13.75 1.16
N ARG A 228 5.96 -13.97 -0.03
CA ARG A 228 7.42 -13.91 -0.24
C ARG A 228 7.98 -12.49 -0.18
N LEU A 229 7.21 -11.51 -0.63
CA LEU A 229 7.61 -10.10 -0.59
C LEU A 229 7.46 -9.50 0.80
N ALA A 230 6.44 -9.89 1.55
CA ALA A 230 6.36 -9.57 2.96
C ALA A 230 7.58 -10.22 3.63
N ASP A 231 8.31 -9.47 4.45
CA ASP A 231 9.61 -9.88 5.01
C ASP A 231 9.42 -10.90 6.18
N HIS A 232 8.55 -11.88 5.97
CA HIS A 232 8.22 -12.96 6.88
C HIS A 232 8.86 -14.25 6.38
N LYS A 233 10.04 -14.55 6.93
CA LYS A 233 10.33 -15.95 7.21
C LYS A 233 9.23 -16.45 8.14
N PRO A 234 8.59 -17.60 7.89
CA PRO A 234 7.71 -18.21 8.86
C PRO A 234 8.56 -18.65 10.06
N GLU A 235 8.88 -17.72 10.95
CA GLU A 235 9.30 -18.06 12.29
C GLU A 235 8.11 -18.72 12.97
N LYS A 236 8.32 -19.96 13.40
CA LYS A 236 7.37 -20.82 14.10
C LYS A 236 6.38 -19.99 14.91
N THR A 237 5.14 -19.96 14.43
CA THR A 237 3.98 -19.39 15.09
C THR A 237 3.85 -20.00 16.48
N THR A 238 4.37 -19.34 17.52
CA THR A 238 4.03 -19.69 18.90
C THR A 238 3.95 -18.50 19.86
N GLU A 239 4.33 -17.27 19.48
CA GLU A 239 4.37 -16.17 20.46
C GLU A 239 3.48 -14.95 20.18
N ILE A 240 2.87 -14.81 19.00
CA ILE A 240 2.02 -13.64 18.70
C ILE A 240 0.64 -13.72 19.40
N GLN A 241 0.19 -14.90 19.83
CA GLN A 241 -1.07 -15.04 20.57
C GLN A 241 -1.02 -14.53 22.03
N GLN A 242 0.15 -14.16 22.56
CA GLN A 242 0.27 -13.68 23.94
C GLN A 242 0.36 -12.16 24.09
N ALA A 243 0.60 -11.41 23.01
CA ALA A 243 0.71 -9.95 23.07
C ALA A 243 -0.65 -9.20 22.96
N VAL A 244 -1.75 -9.89 22.66
CA VAL A 244 -3.11 -9.30 22.56
C VAL A 244 -3.94 -9.56 23.84
N LYS A 245 -3.32 -10.10 24.90
CA LYS A 245 -3.97 -10.29 26.21
C LYS A 245 -3.18 -9.59 27.32
N LEU A 246 -3.04 -8.26 27.26
CA LEU A 246 -2.78 -7.42 28.43
C LEU A 246 -3.51 -6.08 28.28
#